data_AF-A0A833ZGA4-F1
#
_entry.id   AF-A0A833ZGA4-F1
#
_cell.length_a   1.000
_cell.length_b   1.000
_cell.length_c   1.000
_cell.angle_alpha   90.00
_cell.angle_beta   90.00
_cell.angle_gamma   90.00
#
_symmetry.space_group_name_H-M   'P 1'
#
loop_
_entity.id
_entity.type
_entity.pdbx_description
1 polymer ?
#
loop_
_entity_poly.entity_id
_entity_poly.type
_entity_poly.pdbx_seq_one_letter_code
_entity_poly.pdbx_strand_id
1 'polypeptide(L)'
;MSKTKVPLNSGLWTIHADGEVLLRLSKHGPGHEAPITIPEFFRESVSRFGIYPALASKNSKNWEVLNFKQYYEACRKAARALIKVNESFLLPSLSLPPFLPSFLITYSIIHSE
;
A
#
# COMPACT_ATOMS: atom_id res chain seq x y z
N MET A 1 -24.80 23.53 25.56
CA MET A 1 -24.15 23.80 24.26
C MET A 1 -23.00 24.78 24.48
N SER A 2 -21.80 24.27 24.75
CA SER A 2 -20.59 25.09 24.86
C SER A 2 -20.18 25.56 23.47
N LYS A 3 -20.08 26.87 23.27
CA LYS A 3 -19.46 27.46 22.08
C LYS A 3 -17.96 27.19 22.16
N THR A 4 -17.45 26.26 21.37
CA THR A 4 -16.01 26.04 21.23
C THR A 4 -15.40 27.32 20.64
N LYS A 5 -14.53 27.98 21.42
CA LYS A 5 -13.79 29.18 21.00
C LYS A 5 -12.78 28.76 19.93
N VAL A 6 -13.14 28.90 18.67
CA VAL A 6 -12.21 28.69 17.56
C VAL A 6 -11.24 29.88 17.53
N PRO A 7 -9.91 29.68 17.57
CA PRO A 7 -8.96 30.78 17.42
C PRO A 7 -9.22 31.51 16.10
N LEU A 8 -9.24 32.83 16.13
CA LEU A 8 -9.64 33.69 15.00
C LEU A 8 -8.62 33.69 13.85
N ASN A 9 -7.50 32.97 13.99
CA ASN A 9 -6.27 33.15 13.23
C ASN A 9 -5.57 31.84 12.79
N SER A 10 -6.16 30.66 12.97
CA SER A 10 -5.58 29.42 12.43
C SER A 10 -5.75 29.39 10.90
N GLY A 11 -4.64 29.25 10.18
CA GLY A 11 -4.62 29.17 8.72
C GLY A 11 -5.30 27.90 8.20
N LEU A 12 -5.76 27.92 6.95
CA LEU A 12 -6.34 26.73 6.30
C LEU A 12 -5.27 25.73 5.83
N TRP A 13 -4.00 26.12 5.85
CA TRP A 13 -2.85 25.31 5.48
C TRP A 13 -1.59 25.82 6.19
N THR A 14 -0.58 24.95 6.32
CA THR A 14 0.74 25.28 6.87
C THR A 14 1.82 24.49 6.14
N ILE A 15 3.05 25.00 6.12
CA ILE A 15 4.26 24.27 5.72
C ILE A 15 5.09 23.78 6.92
N HIS A 16 4.72 24.19 8.14
CA HIS A 16 5.43 23.81 9.36
C HIS A 16 4.94 22.46 9.87
N ALA A 17 5.87 21.62 10.34
CA ALA A 17 5.56 20.28 10.84
C ALA A 17 4.65 20.32 12.08
N ASP A 18 4.79 21.35 12.91
CA ASP A 18 4.02 21.62 14.13
C ASP A 18 2.96 22.72 13.95
N GLY A 19 2.74 23.19 12.70
CA GLY A 19 1.80 24.25 12.43
C GLY A 19 0.35 23.80 12.66
N GLU A 20 -0.40 24.58 13.44
CA GLU A 20 -1.83 24.35 13.60
C GLU A 20 -2.61 24.80 12.34
N VAL A 21 -3.61 24.01 11.95
CA VAL A 21 -4.51 24.35 10.85
C VAL A 21 -5.96 24.16 11.27
N LEU A 22 -6.82 25.02 10.74
CA LEU A 22 -8.25 24.88 10.96
C LEU A 22 -8.80 23.72 10.12
N LEU A 23 -9.20 22.63 10.80
CA LEU A 23 -9.90 21.54 10.15
C LEU A 23 -11.26 22.04 9.66
N ARG A 24 -11.50 21.94 8.34
CA ARG A 24 -12.77 22.32 7.70
C ARG A 24 -13.83 21.25 7.94
N LEU A 25 -14.20 21.04 9.19
CA LEU A 25 -15.31 20.18 9.58
C LEU A 25 -16.61 20.93 9.32
N SER A 26 -17.22 20.67 8.17
CA SER A 26 -18.54 21.21 7.87
C SER A 26 -19.58 20.54 8.77
N LYS A 27 -20.65 21.27 9.10
CA LYS A 27 -21.81 20.67 9.81
C LYS A 27 -22.65 19.77 8.90
N HIS A 28 -22.55 19.97 7.58
CA HIS A 28 -23.32 19.26 6.56
C HIS A 28 -22.49 19.01 5.30
N GLY A 29 -22.88 18.03 4.50
CA GLY A 29 -22.24 17.68 3.23
C GLY A 29 -21.02 16.77 3.39
N PRO A 30 -20.25 16.54 2.31
CA PRO A 30 -19.19 15.52 2.28
C PRO A 30 -18.07 15.73 3.32
N GLY A 31 -17.83 16.98 3.74
CA GLY A 31 -16.87 17.31 4.80
C GLY A 31 -17.37 17.08 6.23
N HIS A 32 -18.61 16.60 6.40
CA HIS A 32 -19.20 16.16 7.66
C HIS A 32 -19.21 14.62 7.79
N GLU A 33 -19.05 13.90 6.68
CA GLU A 33 -19.06 12.44 6.68
C GLU A 33 -17.77 11.91 7.33
N ALA A 34 -17.87 10.74 7.97
CA ALA A 34 -16.70 10.08 8.52
C ALA A 34 -15.71 9.75 7.39
N PRO A 35 -14.41 10.04 7.55
CA PRO A 35 -13.44 9.71 6.52
C PRO A 35 -13.40 8.20 6.28
N ILE A 36 -13.43 7.81 5.02
CA ILE A 36 -13.28 6.42 4.58
C ILE A 36 -11.93 6.26 3.90
N THR A 37 -11.22 5.16 4.20
CA THR A 37 -9.95 4.88 3.54
C THR A 37 -10.18 4.35 2.13
N ILE A 38 -9.22 4.57 1.22
CA ILE A 38 -9.29 4.05 -0.16
C ILE A 38 -9.52 2.52 -0.19
N PRO A 39 -8.84 1.70 0.63
CA PRO A 39 -9.10 0.25 0.67
C PRO A 39 -10.52 -0.12 1.13
N GLU A 40 -11.09 0.63 2.08
CA GLU A 40 -12.47 0.41 2.55
C GLU A 40 -13.48 0.77 1.48
N PHE A 41 -13.31 1.92 0.84
CA PHE A 41 -14.16 2.36 -0.27
C PHE A 41 -14.10 1.38 -1.46
N PHE A 42 -12.91 0.87 -1.78
CA PHE A 42 -12.74 -0.13 -2.82
C PHE A 42 -13.44 -1.45 -2.44
N ARG A 43 -13.34 -1.90 -1.18
CA ARG A 43 -14.08 -3.09 -0.72
C ARG A 43 -15.60 -2.91 -0.85
N GLU A 44 -16.15 -1.74 -0.52
CA GLU A 44 -17.57 -1.45 -0.72
C GLU A 44 -17.95 -1.48 -2.21
N SER A 45 -17.10 -0.90 -3.06
CA SER A 45 -17.29 -0.90 -4.51
C SER A 45 -17.33 -2.32 -5.09
N VAL A 46 -16.49 -3.23 -4.59
CA VAL A 46 -16.49 -4.65 -4.99
C VAL A 46 -17.80 -5.35 -4.59
N SER A 47 -18.33 -5.03 -3.40
CA SER A 47 -19.61 -5.58 -2.95
C SER A 47 -20.76 -5.18 -3.88
N ARG A 48 -20.77 -3.92 -4.32
CA ARG A 48 -21.84 -3.34 -5.15
C ARG A 48 -21.71 -3.65 -6.63
N PHE A 49 -20.48 -3.68 -7.15
CA PHE A 49 -20.19 -3.71 -8.58
C PHE A 49 -19.25 -4.86 -8.99
N GLY A 50 -19.15 -5.92 -8.18
CA GLY A 50 -18.13 -6.96 -8.32
C GLY A 50 -18.00 -7.60 -9.71
N ILE A 51 -19.10 -7.76 -10.44
CA ILE A 51 -19.11 -8.36 -11.79
C ILE A 51 -18.80 -7.37 -12.92
N TYR A 52 -18.87 -6.07 -12.64
CA TYR A 52 -18.67 -5.03 -13.65
C TYR A 52 -17.17 -4.87 -13.97
N PRO A 53 -16.82 -4.56 -15.24
CA PRO A 53 -15.45 -4.31 -15.63
C PRO A 53 -14.88 -3.10 -14.87
N ALA A 54 -13.67 -3.25 -14.34
CA ALA A 54 -12.98 -2.24 -13.53
C ALA A 54 -11.66 -1.79 -14.15
N LEU A 55 -10.94 -2.70 -14.81
CA LEU A 55 -9.64 -2.40 -15.41
C LEU A 55 -9.49 -3.15 -16.72
N ALA A 56 -9.18 -2.43 -17.79
CA ALA A 56 -8.78 -3.02 -19.07
C ALA A 56 -7.28 -2.75 -19.29
N SER A 57 -6.51 -3.79 -19.57
CA SER A 57 -5.09 -3.70 -19.92
C SER A 57 -4.86 -4.35 -21.28
N LYS A 58 -3.89 -3.84 -22.05
CA LYS A 58 -3.53 -4.41 -23.35
C LYS A 58 -2.25 -5.21 -23.20
N ASN A 59 -2.34 -6.52 -23.32
CA ASN A 59 -1.16 -7.38 -23.42
C ASN A 59 -0.87 -7.63 -24.90
N SER A 60 0.20 -7.03 -25.41
CA SER A 60 0.81 -7.19 -26.76
C SER A 60 -0.15 -7.26 -27.96
N LYS A 61 -1.06 -8.24 -28.02
CA LYS A 61 -2.07 -8.44 -29.07
C LYS A 61 -3.52 -8.37 -28.57
N ASN A 62 -3.81 -8.68 -27.30
CA ASN A 62 -5.17 -8.82 -26.77
C ASN A 62 -5.47 -7.84 -25.63
N TRP A 63 -6.74 -7.46 -25.48
CA TRP A 63 -7.23 -6.75 -24.31
C TRP A 63 -7.66 -7.74 -23.24
N GLU A 64 -7.13 -7.57 -22.04
CA GLU A 64 -7.56 -8.26 -20.84
C GLU A 64 -8.41 -7.30 -20.03
N VAL A 65 -9.59 -7.75 -19.58
CA VAL A 65 -10.49 -6.95 -18.76
C VAL A 65 -10.73 -7.68 -17.45
N LEU A 66 -10.41 -7.01 -16.34
CA LEU A 66 -10.67 -7.48 -14.99
C LEU A 66 -11.93 -6.80 -14.46
N ASN A 67 -12.81 -7.59 -13.84
CA ASN A 67 -13.90 -7.03 -13.05
C ASN A 67 -13.42 -6.52 -11.68
N PHE A 68 -14.28 -5.77 -10.98
CA PHE A 68 -13.95 -5.20 -9.67
C PHE A 68 -13.44 -6.26 -8.68
N LYS A 69 -14.05 -7.45 -8.65
CA LYS A 69 -13.65 -8.54 -7.75
C LYS A 69 -12.24 -9.05 -8.06
N GLN A 70 -11.94 -9.33 -9.34
CA GLN A 70 -10.64 -9.80 -9.79
C GLN A 70 -9.54 -8.76 -9.55
N TYR A 71 -9.84 -7.49 -9.84
CA TYR A 71 -8.89 -6.41 -9.63
C TYR A 71 -8.56 -6.22 -8.15
N TYR A 72 -9.56 -6.28 -7.27
CA TYR A 72 -9.37 -6.18 -5.82
C TYR A 72 -8.49 -7.29 -5.24
N GLU A 73 -8.70 -8.54 -5.65
CA GLU A 73 -7.87 -9.67 -5.20
C GLU A 73 -6.43 -9.56 -5.70
N ALA A 74 -6.23 -9.10 -6.95
CA ALA A 74 -4.89 -8.84 -7.48
C ALA A 74 -4.15 -7.78 -6.64
N CYS A 75 -4.82 -6.67 -6.31
CA CYS A 75 -4.27 -5.63 -5.44
C CYS A 75 -3.93 -6.16 -4.04
N ARG A 76 -4.80 -6.96 -3.41
CA ARG A 76 -4.52 -7.57 -2.10
C ARG A 76 -3.32 -8.50 -2.14
N LYS A 77 -3.19 -9.30 -3.19
CA LYS A 77 -2.05 -10.21 -3.37
C LYS A 77 -0.74 -9.43 -3.49
N ALA A 78 -0.73 -8.36 -4.30
CA ALA A 78 0.43 -7.48 -4.45
C ALA A 78 0.79 -6.79 -3.13
N ALA A 79 -0.20 -6.23 -2.42
CA ALA A 79 0.01 -5.58 -1.12
C ALA A 79 0.60 -6.53 -0.08
N ARG A 80 0.12 -7.77 0.02
CA ARG A 80 0.70 -8.80 0.91
C ARG A 80 2.13 -9.14 0.55
N ALA A 81 2.46 -9.24 -0.73
CA ALA A 81 3.82 -9.48 -1.18
C ALA A 81 4.75 -8.32 -0.81
N LEU A 82 4.29 -7.07 -0.98
CA LEU A 82 5.04 -5.88 -0.56
C LEU A 82 5.31 -5.90 0.95
N ILE A 83 4.27 -6.17 1.76
CA ILE A 83 4.37 -6.29 3.23
C ILE A 83 5.44 -7.33 3.64
N LYS A 84 5.42 -8.50 2.98
CA LYS A 84 6.38 -9.56 3.26
C LYS A 84 7.82 -9.16 2.91
N VAL A 85 8.02 -8.44 1.81
CA VAL A 85 9.35 -8.02 1.36
C VAL A 85 9.98 -7.00 2.30
N ASN A 86 9.20 -6.04 2.83
CA ASN A 86 9.75 -5.09 3.81
C ASN A 86 10.11 -5.75 5.15
N GLU A 87 9.41 -6.81 5.58
CA GLU A 87 9.81 -7.55 6.78
C GLU A 87 11.18 -8.22 6.62
N SER A 88 11.44 -8.82 5.45
CA SER A 88 12.75 -9.43 5.15
C SER A 88 13.88 -8.42 4.93
N PHE A 89 13.57 -7.18 4.57
CA PHE A 89 14.56 -6.11 4.38
C PHE A 89 14.94 -5.41 5.70
N LEU A 90 14.09 -5.47 6.72
CA LEU A 90 14.30 -4.81 8.02
C LEU A 90 15.08 -5.65 9.05
N LEU A 91 15.48 -6.88 8.72
CA LEU A 91 16.40 -7.68 9.53
C LEU A 91 17.76 -7.93 8.85
N PRO A 92 18.61 -6.91 8.62
CA PRO A 92 20.03 -7.12 8.39
C PRO A 92 20.80 -6.94 9.71
N SER A 93 20.48 -7.70 10.76
CA SER A 93 21.41 -7.89 11.86
C SER A 93 21.07 -9.14 12.67
N LEU A 94 22.11 -9.93 12.91
CA LEU A 94 22.17 -11.04 13.86
C LEU A 94 21.73 -12.44 13.38
N SER A 95 22.39 -12.95 12.34
CA SER A 95 23.06 -14.26 12.47
C SER A 95 24.08 -14.43 11.35
N LEU A 96 25.36 -14.26 11.69
CA LEU A 96 26.47 -14.78 10.90
C LEU A 96 26.52 -16.29 11.17
N PRO A 97 26.30 -17.20 10.20
CA PRO A 97 26.76 -18.57 10.38
C PRO A 97 28.29 -18.59 10.19
N PRO A 98 29.10 -18.92 11.21
CA PRO A 98 30.45 -19.40 10.94
C PRO A 98 30.33 -20.78 10.27
N PHE A 99 31.30 -21.12 9.43
CA PHE A 99 31.47 -22.39 8.70
C PHE A 99 30.90 -22.46 7.28
N LEU A 100 31.70 -21.92 6.35
CA LEU A 100 31.94 -22.57 5.06
C LEU A 100 33.22 -23.43 5.21
N PRO A 101 33.07 -24.76 5.13
CA PRO A 101 33.87 -25.54 4.18
C PRO A 101 32.91 -26.47 3.41
N SER A 102 32.93 -26.60 2.08
CA SER A 102 33.92 -27.41 1.37
C SER A 102 33.80 -27.27 -0.16
N PHE A 103 33.14 -26.23 -0.68
CA PHE A 103 32.80 -26.15 -2.11
C PHE A 103 33.95 -25.81 -3.07
N LEU A 104 35.17 -25.57 -2.58
CA LEU A 104 36.32 -25.23 -3.43
C LEU A 104 37.21 -26.42 -3.81
N ILE A 105 36.97 -27.65 -3.32
CA ILE A 105 37.82 -28.79 -3.69
C ILE A 105 37.32 -29.50 -4.96
N THR A 106 36.04 -29.39 -5.32
CA THR A 106 35.52 -30.10 -6.51
C THR A 106 35.79 -29.36 -7.83
N TYR A 107 35.93 -28.03 -7.82
CA TYR A 107 36.16 -27.25 -9.04
C TYR A 107 37.56 -27.41 -9.64
N SER A 108 38.54 -27.87 -8.86
CA SER A 108 39.92 -28.04 -9.31
C SER A 108 40.21 -29.41 -9.93
N ILE A 109 39.27 -30.36 -9.91
CA ILE A 109 39.47 -31.72 -10.47
C ILE A 109 38.82 -31.87 -11.86
N ILE A 110 37.91 -30.98 -12.27
CA ILE A 110 37.17 -31.11 -13.55
C ILE A 110 37.80 -30.23 -14.67
N HIS A 111 38.95 -29.60 -14.43
CA HIS A 111 39.63 -28.77 -15.46
C HIS A 111 41.08 -29.18 -15.72
N SER A 112 41.37 -30.49 -15.62
CA SER A 112 42.64 -31.05 -16.05
C SER A 112 42.43 -32.45 -16.65
N GLU A 113 41.71 -32.52 -17.77
CA GLU A 113 41.95 -33.48 -18.87
C GLU A 113 41.70 -32.77 -20.21
#